data_AF-A0A3B0SRT1-F1
#
_entry.id   AF-A0A3B0SRT1-F1
#
_cell.length_a   1.000
_cell.length_b   1.000
_cell.length_c   1.000
_cell.angle_alpha   90.00
_cell.angle_beta   90.00
_cell.angle_gamma   90.00
#
_symmetry.space_group_name_H-M   'P 1'
#
loop_
_entity.id
_entity.type
_entity.pdbx_description
1 polymer ?
#
loop_
_entity_poly.entity_id
_entity_poly.type
_entity_poly.pdbx_seq_one_letter_code
_entity_poly.pdbx_strand_id
1 'polypeptide(L)'
;MDIPHLLSAIWMADVVDGDDVNFKVRLFGTDLVRAFNREGTSMELDQFSFTGDIIERFTNLVQTRQPYYLECEFPIESDDFKYYSTLTLPMSSDNENVDIIISALDFYE
;
A
#
# COMPACT_ATOMS: atom_id res chain seq x y z
N MET A 1 -10.88 -16.19 9.45
CA MET A 1 -9.61 -15.54 9.10
C MET A 1 -8.99 -15.07 10.40
N ASP A 2 -7.80 -15.56 10.73
CA ASP A 2 -7.13 -15.23 11.99
C ASP A 2 -6.33 -13.93 11.79
N ILE A 3 -6.81 -12.83 12.37
CA ILE A 3 -6.32 -11.46 12.14
C ILE A 3 -4.80 -11.29 12.39
N PRO A 4 -4.18 -11.92 13.41
CA PRO A 4 -2.74 -11.78 13.66
C PRO A 4 -1.86 -12.18 12.48
N HIS A 5 -2.26 -13.17 11.69
CA HIS A 5 -1.50 -13.63 10.53
C HIS A 5 -1.53 -12.62 9.37
N LEU A 6 -2.54 -11.74 9.32
CA LEU A 6 -2.59 -10.69 8.31
C LEU A 6 -1.62 -9.54 8.60
N LEU A 7 -1.23 -9.35 9.86
CA LEU A 7 -0.41 -8.20 10.28
C LEU A 7 0.93 -8.13 9.55
N SER A 8 1.54 -9.27 9.22
CA SER A 8 2.78 -9.33 8.46
C SER A 8 2.61 -8.88 7.00
N ALA A 9 1.39 -8.91 6.47
CA ALA A 9 1.05 -8.52 5.11
C ALA A 9 0.28 -7.19 5.04
N ILE A 10 0.24 -6.42 6.13
CA ILE A 10 -0.34 -5.07 6.14
C ILE A 10 0.70 -4.04 5.68
N TRP A 11 0.22 -3.12 4.85
CA TRP A 11 0.90 -1.88 4.51
C TRP A 11 0.06 -0.69 4.92
N MET A 12 0.70 0.36 5.43
CA MET A 12 0.03 1.63 5.74
C MET A 12 0.86 2.80 5.29
N ALA A 13 0.18 3.87 4.87
CA ALA A 13 0.79 5.18 4.66
C ALA A 13 -0.02 6.31 5.25
N ASP A 14 0.70 7.33 5.68
CA ASP A 14 0.17 8.66 5.93
C ASP A 14 0.01 9.37 4.59
N VAL A 15 -1.15 10.03 4.41
CA VAL A 15 -1.37 10.98 3.32
C VAL A 15 -0.73 12.30 3.76
N VAL A 16 0.23 12.78 2.98
CA VAL A 16 0.98 14.01 3.28
C VAL A 16 0.45 15.11 2.39
N ASP A 17 -0.13 16.14 3.02
CA ASP A 17 -0.64 17.33 2.34
C ASP A 17 0.51 18.18 1.75
N GLY A 18 0.34 18.62 0.51
CA GLY A 18 1.28 19.44 -0.26
C GLY A 18 0.62 19.99 -1.53
N ASP A 19 1.41 20.58 -2.44
CA ASP A 19 0.91 21.01 -3.76
C ASP A 19 0.38 19.81 -4.59
N ASP A 20 1.01 18.63 -4.39
CA ASP A 20 0.57 17.33 -4.89
C ASP A 20 0.42 16.35 -3.72
N VAL A 21 -0.50 15.38 -3.84
CA VAL A 21 -0.71 14.33 -2.83
C VAL A 21 0.51 13.41 -2.78
N ASN A 22 1.11 13.28 -1.59
CA ASN A 22 2.24 12.40 -1.34
C ASN A 22 1.92 11.36 -0.26
N PHE A 23 2.71 10.29 -0.21
CA PHE A 23 2.47 9.16 0.70
C PHE A 23 3.74 8.77 1.42
N LYS A 24 3.70 8.84 2.76
CA LYS A 24 4.78 8.39 3.61
C LYS A 24 4.42 7.05 4.25
N VAL A 25 5.25 6.04 4.04
CA VAL A 25 5.00 4.70 4.57
C VAL A 25 5.05 4.73 6.10
N ARG A 26 3.91 4.44 6.73
CA ARG A 26 3.74 4.34 8.18
C ARG A 26 4.09 2.96 8.70
N LEU A 27 3.71 1.92 7.97
CA LEU A 27 3.95 0.52 8.33
C LEU A 27 4.25 -0.28 7.08
N PHE A 28 5.34 -1.05 7.10
CA PHE A 28 5.70 -2.00 6.06
C PHE A 28 5.79 -3.40 6.68
N GLY A 29 4.75 -4.21 6.50
CA GLY A 29 4.67 -5.56 7.08
C GLY A 29 5.85 -6.47 6.68
N THR A 30 6.18 -7.43 7.54
CA THR A 30 7.35 -8.30 7.34
C THR A 30 7.27 -9.18 6.10
N ASP A 31 6.09 -9.56 5.63
CA ASP A 31 5.94 -10.30 4.37
C ASP A 31 6.16 -9.40 3.17
N LEU A 32 5.85 -8.11 3.26
CA LEU A 32 6.27 -7.14 2.25
C LEU A 32 7.78 -6.96 2.25
N VAL A 33 8.42 -6.91 3.42
CA VAL A 33 9.89 -6.86 3.49
C VAL A 33 10.52 -8.05 2.77
N ARG A 34 9.95 -9.25 2.93
CA ARG A 34 10.39 -10.46 2.22
C ARG A 34 10.12 -10.37 0.72
N ALA A 35 8.90 -10.02 0.33
CA ALA A 35 8.49 -9.97 -1.08
C ALA A 35 9.27 -8.91 -1.89
N PHE A 36 9.49 -7.73 -1.31
CA PHE A 36 10.22 -6.63 -1.95
C PHE A 36 11.73 -6.64 -1.66
N ASN A 37 12.21 -7.57 -0.83
CA ASN A 37 13.58 -7.64 -0.32
C ASN A 37 14.11 -6.28 0.18
N ARG A 38 13.23 -5.50 0.81
CA ARG A 38 13.48 -4.12 1.20
C ARG A 38 12.58 -3.70 2.34
N GLU A 39 13.16 -2.98 3.30
CA GLU A 39 12.41 -2.29 4.34
C GLU A 39 11.95 -0.93 3.80
N GLY A 40 10.66 -0.62 3.95
CA GLY A 40 10.06 0.61 3.42
C GLY A 40 9.49 1.57 4.46
N THR A 41 9.52 1.25 5.75
CA THR A 41 8.93 2.10 6.80
C THR A 41 9.62 3.47 6.85
N SER A 42 8.83 4.52 7.04
CA SER A 42 9.25 5.93 7.03
C SER A 42 9.78 6.46 5.68
N MET A 43 9.77 5.65 4.62
CA MET A 43 10.14 6.10 3.27
C MET A 43 8.97 6.80 2.59
N GLU A 44 9.28 7.73 1.69
CA GLU A 44 8.29 8.27 0.75
C GLU A 44 8.05 7.26 -0.36
N LEU A 45 6.79 7.09 -0.78
CA LEU A 45 6.40 6.06 -1.73
C LEU A 45 6.96 6.29 -3.14
N ASP A 46 7.25 7.53 -3.51
CA ASP A 46 7.83 7.92 -4.79
C ASP A 46 9.32 7.55 -4.92
N GLN A 47 9.99 7.21 -3.82
CA GLN A 47 11.38 6.76 -3.81
C GLN A 47 11.56 5.33 -4.33
N PHE A 48 10.45 4.62 -4.58
CA PHE A 48 10.44 3.29 -5.17
C PHE A 48 10.09 3.40 -6.65
N SER A 49 10.95 2.88 -7.52
CA SER A 49 10.79 3.04 -8.98
C SER A 49 9.55 2.36 -9.56
N PHE A 50 8.95 1.42 -8.83
CA PHE A 50 7.82 0.59 -9.28
C PHE A 50 6.44 1.10 -8.82
N THR A 51 6.38 2.24 -8.13
CA THR A 51 5.15 2.68 -7.45
C THR A 51 4.28 3.63 -8.25
N GLY A 52 4.61 3.96 -9.50
CA GLY A 52 3.83 4.90 -10.32
C GLY A 52 2.33 4.60 -10.34
N ASP A 53 1.96 3.38 -10.77
CA ASP A 53 0.55 2.96 -10.81
C ASP A 53 -0.07 2.83 -9.41
N ILE A 54 0.74 2.53 -8.39
CA ILE A 54 0.29 2.43 -7.00
C ILE A 54 -0.08 3.83 -6.47
N ILE A 55 0.75 4.82 -6.73
CA ILE A 55 0.53 6.24 -6.38
C ILE A 55 -0.72 6.75 -7.08
N GLU A 56 -0.91 6.44 -8.37
CA GLU A 56 -2.13 6.84 -9.10
C GLU A 56 -3.40 6.28 -8.44
N ARG A 57 -3.40 4.98 -8.09
CA ARG A 57 -4.53 4.34 -7.40
C ARG A 57 -4.78 4.93 -6.01
N PHE A 58 -3.74 5.20 -5.24
CA PHE A 58 -3.88 5.80 -3.92
C PHE A 58 -4.39 7.24 -4.00
N THR A 59 -3.89 8.04 -4.94
CA THR A 59 -4.40 9.38 -5.21
C THR A 59 -5.88 9.36 -5.57
N ASN A 60 -6.30 8.45 -6.46
CA ASN A 60 -7.72 8.29 -6.79
C ASN A 60 -8.55 7.85 -5.58
N LEU A 61 -8.05 6.94 -4.74
CA LEU A 61 -8.72 6.50 -3.52
C LEU A 61 -8.89 7.65 -2.51
N VAL A 62 -7.87 8.49 -2.32
CA VAL A 62 -7.95 9.66 -1.44
C VAL A 62 -9.00 10.66 -1.95
N GLN A 63 -9.00 10.93 -3.25
CA GLN A 63 -9.93 11.89 -3.88
C GLN A 63 -11.39 11.40 -3.86
N THR A 64 -11.61 10.13 -4.17
CA THR A 64 -12.96 9.55 -4.31
C THR A 64 -13.50 8.94 -3.02
N ARG A 65 -12.62 8.69 -2.04
CA ARG A 65 -12.90 7.97 -0.79
C ARG A 65 -13.46 6.56 -1.03
N GLN A 66 -13.20 5.97 -2.20
CA GLN A 66 -13.67 4.64 -2.54
C GLN A 66 -12.58 3.60 -2.23
N PRO A 67 -12.89 2.57 -1.41
CA PRO A 67 -11.99 1.43 -1.27
C PRO A 67 -11.91 0.65 -2.58
N TYR A 68 -10.84 -0.10 -2.76
CA TYR A 68 -10.72 -0.99 -3.91
C TYR A 68 -10.12 -2.33 -3.54
N TYR A 69 -10.47 -3.33 -4.35
CA TYR A 69 -9.79 -4.60 -4.43
C TYR A 69 -9.13 -4.71 -5.81
N LEU A 70 -7.91 -5.23 -5.85
CA LEU A 70 -7.15 -5.41 -7.09
C LEU A 70 -6.39 -6.72 -7.03
N GLU A 71 -6.34 -7.41 -8.16
CA GLU A 71 -5.40 -8.49 -8.46
C GLU A 71 -4.52 -8.03 -9.64
N CYS A 72 -3.21 -8.11 -9.51
CA CYS A 72 -2.30 -7.72 -10.59
C CYS A 72 -0.94 -8.41 -10.48
N GLU A 73 -0.13 -8.24 -11.53
CA GLU A 73 1.25 -8.72 -11.57
C GLU A 73 2.10 -8.04 -10.49
N PHE A 74 3.03 -8.80 -9.93
CA PHE A 74 4.00 -8.29 -8.98
C PHE A 74 4.89 -7.25 -9.69
N PRO A 75 5.04 -6.03 -9.14
CA PRO A 75 5.55 -4.89 -9.92
C PRO A 75 7.08 -4.90 -10.08
N ILE A 76 7.76 -5.93 -9.56
CA ILE A 76 9.19 -6.15 -9.68
C ILE A 76 9.45 -7.61 -10.07
N GLU A 77 10.57 -7.88 -10.73
CA GLU A 77 11.00 -9.25 -11.00
C GLU A 77 11.25 -9.99 -9.68
N SER A 78 10.64 -11.17 -9.55
CA SER A 78 10.78 -12.05 -8.40
C SER A 78 10.67 -13.50 -8.83
N ASP A 79 11.50 -14.36 -8.25
CA ASP A 79 11.43 -15.81 -8.44
C ASP A 79 10.34 -16.45 -7.56
N ASP A 80 9.96 -15.76 -6.47
CA ASP A 80 9.05 -16.28 -5.45
C ASP A 80 7.60 -15.83 -5.65
N PHE A 81 7.37 -14.70 -6.35
CA PHE A 81 6.05 -14.08 -6.48
C PHE A 81 5.81 -13.55 -7.89
N LYS A 82 4.67 -13.90 -8.50
CA LYS A 82 4.27 -13.40 -9.83
C LYS A 82 3.09 -12.46 -9.78
N TYR A 83 2.21 -12.64 -8.80
CA TYR A 83 1.00 -11.85 -8.65
C TYR A 83 0.80 -11.45 -7.19
N TYR A 84 -0.01 -10.43 -6.98
CA TYR A 84 -0.55 -10.13 -5.68
C TYR A 84 -1.99 -9.63 -5.79
N SER A 85 -2.73 -9.81 -4.71
CA SER A 85 -3.99 -9.13 -4.50
C SER A 85 -3.89 -8.15 -3.35
N THR A 86 -4.68 -7.08 -3.38
CA THR A 86 -4.75 -6.10 -2.30
C THR A 86 -6.18 -5.64 -2.08
N LEU A 87 -6.59 -5.58 -0.81
CA LEU A 87 -7.73 -4.79 -0.37
C LEU A 87 -7.21 -3.50 0.27
N THR A 88 -7.52 -2.37 -0.34
CA THR A 88 -7.05 -1.05 0.11
C THR A 88 -8.23 -0.19 0.55
N LEU A 89 -8.13 0.35 1.76
CA LEU A 89 -9.18 1.11 2.43
C LEU A 89 -8.69 2.53 2.78
N PRO A 90 -9.51 3.56 2.53
CA PRO A 90 -9.29 4.89 3.07
C PRO A 90 -9.66 4.94 4.55
N MET A 91 -8.83 5.58 5.36
CA MET A 91 -9.07 5.88 6.77
C MET A 91 -9.09 7.40 6.95
N SER A 92 -9.94 7.88 7.85
CA SER A 92 -10.12 9.30 8.13
C SER A 92 -10.25 9.52 9.63
N SER A 93 -9.51 10.49 10.18
CA SER A 93 -9.63 10.90 11.58
C SER A 93 -10.73 11.94 11.84
N ASP A 94 -11.21 12.63 10.79
CA ASP A 94 -12.19 13.72 10.86
C ASP A 94 -13.51 13.43 10.10
N ASN A 95 -13.64 12.26 9.49
CA ASN A 95 -14.72 11.84 8.57
C ASN A 95 -14.84 12.67 7.27
N GLU A 96 -13.89 13.57 7.00
CA GLU A 96 -13.89 14.42 5.81
C GLU A 96 -12.69 14.13 4.92
N ASN A 97 -11.49 14.06 5.49
CA ASN A 97 -10.22 13.91 4.78
C ASN A 97 -9.63 12.53 5.04
N VAL A 98 -9.14 11.89 3.97
CA VAL A 98 -8.40 10.63 4.09
C VAL A 98 -6.98 10.96 4.50
N ASP A 99 -6.60 10.61 5.72
CA ASP A 99 -5.29 10.90 6.30
C ASP A 99 -4.39 9.65 6.38
N ILE A 100 -5.00 8.46 6.32
CA ILE A 100 -4.29 7.18 6.33
C ILE A 100 -4.87 6.26 5.25
N ILE A 101 -3.98 5.51 4.59
CA ILE A 101 -4.34 4.36 3.76
C ILE A 101 -3.90 3.09 4.47
N ILE A 102 -4.76 2.07 4.46
CA ILE A 102 -4.41 0.71 4.89
C ILE A 102 -4.65 -0.28 3.75
N SER A 103 -3.67 -1.15 3.51
CA SER A 103 -3.75 -2.23 2.53
C SER A 103 -3.42 -3.56 3.20
N ALA A 104 -4.21 -4.58 2.91
CA ALA A 104 -3.86 -5.97 3.19
C ALA A 104 -3.49 -6.64 1.86
N LEU A 105 -2.28 -7.18 1.78
CA LEU A 105 -1.74 -7.81 0.58
C LEU A 105 -1.74 -9.33 0.73
N ASP A 106 -1.91 -10.03 -0.39
CA ASP A 106 -1.74 -11.48 -0.51
C ASP A 106 -0.92 -11.78 -1.75
N PHE A 107 0.21 -12.47 -1.59
CA PHE A 107 1.17 -12.75 -2.66
C PHE A 107 1.05 -14.22 -3.11
N TYR A 108 1.05 -14.45 -4.42
CA TYR A 108 0.90 -15.78 -5.00
C TYR A 108 1.62 -15.92 -6.36
N GLU A 109 1.69 -17.16 -6.85
CA GLU A 109 2.33 -17.54 -8.12
C GLU A 109 1.37 -17.55 -9.31
#